data_AF-A0AAU5TNN3-F1
#
_entry.id   AF-A0AAU5TNN3-F1
#
_cell.length_a   1.000
_cell.length_b   1.000
_cell.length_c   1.000
_cell.angle_alpha   90.00
_cell.angle_beta   90.00
_cell.angle_gamma   90.00
#
_symmetry.space_group_name_H-M   'P 1'
#
loop_
_entity.id
_entity.type
_entity.pdbx_description
1 polymer ?
#
loop_
_entity_poly.entity_id
_entity_poly.type
_entity_poly.pdbx_seq_one_letter_code
_entity_poly.pdbx_strand_id
1 'polypeptide(L)'
;MEAVAKTTRAALKAQNTASAALVKAVHAQGIADRDVRTENVSLSPVHDYTDGTSTPKGYRAAQSFAIKVREPAATGALLQAITDATDDAGRINSVVLDLDLDDRRPLQARARKAAHDDAHAKAAQYARLSGLHLGRLVSLSEGGTGYLAPAAPVAAHAPAGGFVGAPVAPGEIKATATVTAVY
;
A
#
# COMPACT_ATOMS: atom_id res chain seq x y z
N MET A 1 3.15 16.23 5.40
CA MET A 1 3.06 17.42 6.28
C MET A 1 4.00 18.48 5.75
N GLU A 2 3.52 19.70 5.55
CA GLU A 2 4.32 20.81 5.00
C GLU A 2 4.01 22.10 5.74
N ALA A 3 5.04 22.93 6.01
CA ALA A 3 4.86 24.26 6.55
C ALA A 3 5.91 25.24 6.00
N VAL A 4 5.51 26.49 5.77
CA VAL A 4 6.38 27.56 5.29
C VAL A 4 6.42 28.70 6.31
N ALA A 5 7.61 29.17 6.67
CA ALA A 5 7.77 30.30 7.58
C ALA A 5 9.03 31.13 7.27
N LYS A 6 9.11 32.34 7.83
CA LYS A 6 10.25 33.27 7.61
C LYS A 6 11.59 32.74 8.12
N THR A 7 11.58 31.82 9.10
CA THR A 7 12.80 31.23 9.67
C THR A 7 12.73 29.71 9.63
N THR A 8 13.89 29.06 9.53
CA THR A 8 14.03 27.60 9.62
C THR A 8 13.38 27.05 10.89
N ARG A 9 13.62 27.69 12.03
CA ARG A 9 13.06 27.28 13.34
C ARG A 9 11.55 27.35 13.35
N ALA A 10 10.95 28.42 12.81
CA ALA A 10 9.50 28.54 12.75
C ALA A 10 8.88 27.50 11.80
N ALA A 11 9.51 27.26 10.65
CA ALA A 11 9.05 26.27 9.67
C ALA A 11 9.08 24.85 10.27
N LEU A 12 10.19 24.48 10.90
CA LEU A 12 10.33 23.18 11.60
C LEU A 12 9.33 23.04 12.74
N LYS A 13 9.13 24.08 13.57
CA LYS A 13 8.16 24.02 14.68
C LYS A 13 6.73 23.79 14.17
N ALA A 14 6.34 24.51 13.12
CA ALA A 14 5.02 24.34 12.50
C ALA A 14 4.86 22.94 11.90
N GLN A 15 5.86 22.47 11.15
CA GLN A 15 5.86 21.14 10.55
C GLN A 15 5.82 20.02 11.61
N ASN A 16 6.58 20.16 12.71
CA ASN A 16 6.56 19.21 13.82
C ASN A 16 5.20 19.16 14.52
N THR A 17 4.54 20.32 14.66
CA THR A 17 3.19 20.40 15.25
C THR A 17 2.18 19.65 14.39
N ALA A 18 2.20 19.87 13.07
CA ALA A 18 1.34 19.16 12.12
C ALA A 18 1.64 17.65 12.09
N SER A 19 2.92 17.26 12.10
CA SER A 19 3.33 15.85 12.20
C SER A 19 2.83 15.18 13.47
N ALA A 20 2.92 15.85 14.63
CA ALA A 20 2.42 15.31 15.88
C ALA A 20 0.89 15.16 15.87
N ALA A 21 0.16 16.11 15.27
CA ALA A 21 -1.29 16.02 15.10
C ALA A 21 -1.68 14.83 14.20
N LEU A 22 -0.98 14.64 13.08
CA LEU A 22 -1.16 13.47 12.21
C LEU A 22 -0.95 12.16 12.96
N VAL A 23 0.19 12.01 13.64
CA VAL A 23 0.52 10.77 14.35
C VAL A 23 -0.52 10.47 15.43
N LYS A 24 -0.96 11.50 16.16
CA LYS A 24 -2.05 11.38 17.15
C LYS A 24 -3.37 10.93 16.51
N ALA A 25 -3.76 11.49 15.37
CA ALA A 25 -4.98 11.12 14.65
C ALA A 25 -4.91 9.66 14.15
N VAL A 26 -3.76 9.25 13.64
CA VAL A 26 -3.48 7.87 13.21
C VAL A 26 -3.63 6.89 14.36
N HIS A 27 -3.06 7.19 15.52
CA HIS A 27 -3.20 6.35 16.72
C HIS A 27 -4.63 6.31 17.27
N ALA A 28 -5.38 7.41 17.18
CA ALA A 28 -6.79 7.45 17.59
C ALA A 28 -7.67 6.50 16.76
N GLN A 29 -7.25 6.15 15.54
CA GLN A 29 -7.88 5.15 14.68
C GLN A 29 -7.37 3.71 14.94
N GLY A 30 -6.59 3.49 16.00
CA GLY A 30 -6.11 2.17 16.41
C GLY A 30 -4.89 1.66 15.64
N ILE A 31 -4.22 2.51 14.86
CA ILE A 31 -2.99 2.14 14.14
C ILE A 31 -1.82 2.13 15.12
N ALA A 32 -1.10 1.00 15.16
CA ALA A 32 0.04 0.81 16.03
C ALA A 32 1.29 1.55 15.54
N ASP A 33 2.19 1.92 16.45
CA ASP A 33 3.46 2.62 16.13
C ASP A 33 4.28 1.90 15.06
N ARG A 34 4.29 0.57 15.06
CA ARG A 34 5.00 -0.25 14.06
C ARG A 34 4.48 -0.06 12.63
N ASP A 35 3.23 0.38 12.51
CA ASP A 35 2.54 0.59 11.24
C ASP A 35 2.64 2.07 10.79
N VAL A 36 3.40 2.91 11.50
CA VAL A 36 3.67 4.32 11.16
C VAL A 36 5.17 4.54 11.01
N ARG A 37 5.62 4.92 9.81
CA ARG A 37 7.04 5.13 9.50
C ARG A 37 7.26 6.50 8.87
N THR A 38 8.25 7.24 9.35
CA THR A 38 8.71 8.45 8.65
C THR A 38 9.55 8.02 7.43
N GLU A 39 9.24 8.55 6.26
CA GLU A 39 9.98 8.25 5.03
C GLU A 39 10.98 9.33 4.67
N ASN A 40 10.59 10.59 4.80
CA ASN A 40 11.45 11.72 4.46
C ASN A 40 11.20 12.89 5.40
N VAL A 41 12.27 13.64 5.67
CA VAL A 41 12.23 14.96 6.30
C VAL A 41 13.09 15.88 5.46
N SER A 42 12.58 17.05 5.10
CA SER A 42 13.30 18.05 4.31
C SER A 42 13.08 19.45 4.85
N LEU A 43 14.09 20.30 4.67
CA LEU A 43 14.06 21.72 5.00
C LEU A 43 14.80 22.47 3.90
N SER A 44 14.08 23.32 3.16
CA SER A 44 14.64 24.02 2.00
C SER A 44 14.22 25.49 2.02
N PRO A 45 15.11 26.41 1.58
CA PRO A 45 14.72 27.80 1.40
C PRO A 45 13.69 27.94 0.27
N VAL A 46 12.70 28.81 0.47
CA VAL A 46 11.72 29.19 -0.53
C VAL A 46 12.14 30.53 -1.10
N HIS A 47 12.31 30.60 -2.41
CA HIS A 47 12.63 31.83 -3.13
C HIS A 47 11.40 32.27 -3.92
N ASP A 48 11.17 33.58 -3.95
CA ASP A 48 10.27 34.19 -4.92
C ASP A 48 11.09 34.58 -6.15
N TYR A 49 10.56 34.28 -7.33
CA TYR A 49 11.17 34.65 -8.60
C TYR A 49 10.22 35.64 -9.29
N THR A 50 10.51 36.92 -9.11
CA THR A 50 9.78 38.02 -9.75
C THR A 50 10.79 38.86 -10.53
N ASP A 51 10.46 39.21 -11.77
CA ASP A 51 11.27 40.09 -12.64
C ASP A 51 12.75 39.70 -12.75
N GLY A 52 13.04 38.40 -12.86
CA GLY A 52 14.41 37.88 -13.01
C GLY A 52 15.26 37.92 -11.74
N THR A 53 14.71 38.38 -10.61
CA THR A 53 15.41 38.44 -9.32
C THR A 53 14.90 37.36 -8.37
N SER A 54 15.82 36.58 -7.79
CA SER A 54 15.52 35.57 -6.77
C SER A 54 15.60 36.21 -5.38
N THR A 55 14.48 36.29 -4.66
CA THR A 55 14.44 36.84 -3.29
C THR A 55 14.06 35.74 -2.29
N PRO A 56 14.84 35.51 -1.21
CA PRO A 56 14.47 34.54 -0.18
C PRO A 56 13.18 34.96 0.53
N LYS A 57 12.12 34.16 0.40
CA LYS A 57 10.80 34.39 0.99
C LYS A 57 10.64 33.71 2.35
N GLY A 58 11.43 32.67 2.61
CA GLY A 58 11.43 31.94 3.86
C GLY A 58 11.99 30.53 3.72
N TYR A 59 11.50 29.62 4.53
CA TYR A 59 11.91 28.22 4.57
C TYR A 59 10.67 27.33 4.58
N ARG A 60 10.73 26.24 3.82
CA ARG A 60 9.74 25.17 3.76
C ARG A 60 10.29 23.95 4.48
N ALA A 61 9.59 23.50 5.50
CA ALA A 61 9.84 22.21 6.14
C ALA A 61 8.77 21.22 5.68
N ALA A 62 9.17 20.00 5.33
CA ALA A 62 8.24 18.95 4.97
C ALA A 62 8.66 17.60 5.56
N GLN A 63 7.67 16.80 5.95
CA GLN A 63 7.86 15.43 6.42
C GLN A 63 6.78 14.53 5.81
N SER A 64 7.18 13.36 5.33
CA SER A 64 6.29 12.32 4.80
C SER A 64 6.28 11.08 5.68
N PHE A 65 5.14 10.40 5.71
CA PHE A 65 4.91 9.19 6.49
C PHE A 65 4.33 8.10 5.59
N ALA A 66 4.79 6.87 5.78
CA ALA A 66 4.09 5.67 5.35
C ALA A 66 3.25 5.15 6.51
N ILE A 67 1.97 4.94 6.26
CA ILE A 67 1.01 4.44 7.25
C ILE A 67 0.40 3.16 6.69
N LYS A 68 0.56 2.05 7.41
CA LYS A 68 0.00 0.75 7.06
C LYS A 68 -1.37 0.58 7.71
N VAL A 69 -2.41 0.38 6.89
CA VAL A 69 -3.78 0.13 7.34
C VAL A 69 -4.12 -1.32 7.08
N ARG A 70 -4.40 -2.07 8.16
CA ARG A 70 -4.66 -3.52 8.08
C ARG A 70 -6.11 -3.84 7.73
N GLU A 71 -7.04 -2.96 8.11
CA GLU A 71 -8.45 -3.08 7.78
C GLU A 71 -8.81 -2.07 6.67
N PRO A 72 -8.98 -2.52 5.41
CA PRO A 72 -9.23 -1.61 4.30
C PRO A 72 -10.49 -0.76 4.49
N ALA A 73 -11.51 -1.28 5.17
CA ALA A 73 -12.74 -0.55 5.49
C ALA A 73 -12.51 0.68 6.40
N ALA A 74 -11.46 0.68 7.22
CA ALA A 74 -11.11 1.79 8.09
C ALA A 74 -10.39 2.94 7.36
N THR A 75 -9.95 2.71 6.12
CA THR A 75 -9.16 3.69 5.35
C THR A 75 -9.89 5.02 5.17
N GLY A 76 -11.20 5.00 4.87
CA GLY A 76 -11.98 6.23 4.69
C GLY A 76 -12.03 7.09 5.96
N ALA A 77 -12.31 6.46 7.11
CA ALA A 77 -12.35 7.13 8.41
C ALA A 77 -10.97 7.69 8.80
N LEU A 78 -9.90 6.96 8.50
CA LEU A 78 -8.53 7.41 8.74
C LEU A 78 -8.18 8.64 7.88
N LEU A 79 -8.49 8.62 6.58
CA LEU A 79 -8.22 9.75 5.68
C LEU A 79 -8.95 11.01 6.15
N GLN A 80 -10.20 10.86 6.59
CA GLN A 80 -10.96 11.96 7.17
C GLN A 80 -10.32 12.47 8.46
N ALA A 81 -9.99 11.59 9.41
CA ALA A 81 -9.35 11.97 10.67
C ALA A 81 -8.00 12.67 10.48
N ILE A 82 -7.19 12.24 9.51
CA ILE A 82 -5.93 12.91 9.17
C ILE A 82 -6.19 14.30 8.59
N THR A 83 -7.16 14.42 7.69
CA THR A 83 -7.52 15.70 7.07
C THR A 83 -7.99 16.70 8.14
N ASP A 84 -8.91 16.27 9.01
CA ASP A 84 -9.47 17.11 10.09
C ASP A 84 -8.38 17.53 11.10
N ALA A 85 -7.40 16.66 11.38
CA ALA A 85 -6.34 16.93 12.34
C ALA A 85 -5.20 17.80 11.79
N THR A 86 -5.02 17.84 10.46
CA THR A 86 -3.88 18.51 9.83
C THR A 86 -4.25 19.74 9.02
N ASP A 87 -5.55 19.93 8.74
CA ASP A 87 -6.08 21.08 8.02
C ASP A 87 -5.26 21.34 6.73
N ASP A 88 -4.98 22.59 6.39
CA ASP A 88 -4.14 22.98 5.25
C ASP A 88 -2.67 22.50 5.30
N ALA A 89 -2.15 22.07 6.47
CA ALA A 89 -0.79 21.53 6.59
C ALA A 89 -0.69 20.06 6.14
N GLY A 90 -1.86 19.43 5.97
CA GLY A 90 -2.07 18.08 5.50
C GLY A 90 -1.94 17.94 3.99
N ARG A 91 -1.08 17.04 3.53
CA ARG A 91 -1.06 16.58 2.14
C ARG A 91 -1.00 15.06 2.10
N ILE A 92 -1.98 14.47 1.42
CA ILE A 92 -2.01 13.04 1.09
C ILE A 92 -1.47 12.93 -0.33
N ASN A 93 -0.22 12.44 -0.44
CA ASN A 93 0.48 12.37 -1.73
C ASN A 93 0.03 11.15 -2.56
N SER A 94 -0.27 10.05 -1.87
CA SER A 94 -0.75 8.81 -2.50
C SER A 94 -1.48 7.96 -1.47
N VAL A 95 -2.47 7.22 -1.94
CA VAL A 95 -3.09 6.10 -1.21
C VAL A 95 -2.85 4.88 -2.06
N VAL A 96 -1.99 3.98 -1.59
CA VAL A 96 -1.71 2.72 -2.25
C VAL A 96 -2.36 1.62 -1.43
N LEU A 97 -3.30 0.92 -2.04
CA LEU A 97 -3.82 -0.32 -1.50
C LEU A 97 -2.83 -1.43 -1.84
N ASP A 98 -1.88 -1.63 -0.94
CA ASP A 98 -1.06 -2.82 -1.00
C ASP A 98 -1.65 -3.88 -0.08
N LEU A 99 -1.78 -5.09 -0.61
CA LEU A 99 -2.14 -6.25 0.18
C LEU A 99 -0.84 -6.78 0.79
N ASP A 100 -0.32 -6.01 1.75
CA ASP A 100 0.75 -6.48 2.61
C ASP A 100 0.12 -7.37 3.68
N LEU A 101 -0.37 -8.52 3.22
CA LEU A 101 -0.67 -9.67 4.03
C LEU A 101 0.63 -10.06 4.72
N ASP A 102 0.83 -9.55 5.94
CA ASP A 102 1.98 -9.88 6.80
C ASP A 102 2.19 -11.39 6.97
N ASP A 103 1.22 -12.20 6.54
CA ASP A 103 1.46 -13.60 6.23
C ASP A 103 0.84 -14.03 4.89
N ARG A 104 1.65 -14.05 3.84
CA ARG A 104 1.31 -14.57 2.49
C ARG A 104 1.23 -16.11 2.44
N ARG A 105 1.77 -16.80 3.45
CA ARG A 105 1.91 -18.27 3.47
C ARG A 105 0.56 -19.01 3.45
N PRO A 106 -0.50 -18.59 4.16
CA PRO A 106 -1.78 -19.30 4.16
C PRO A 106 -2.49 -19.26 2.80
N LEU A 107 -2.43 -18.12 2.10
CA LEU A 107 -3.02 -17.98 0.76
C LEU A 107 -2.24 -18.78 -0.28
N GLN A 108 -0.91 -18.76 -0.22
CA GLN A 108 -0.08 -19.64 -1.05
C GLN A 108 -0.31 -21.13 -0.75
N ALA A 109 -0.46 -21.51 0.52
CA ALA A 109 -0.76 -22.89 0.91
C ALA A 109 -2.10 -23.35 0.32
N ARG A 110 -3.14 -22.49 0.35
CA ARG A 110 -4.43 -22.79 -0.30
C ARG A 110 -4.29 -22.93 -1.81
N ALA A 111 -3.54 -22.03 -2.46
CA ALA A 111 -3.30 -22.10 -3.91
C ALA A 111 -2.54 -23.39 -4.29
N ARG A 112 -1.52 -23.78 -3.53
CA ARG A 112 -0.77 -25.03 -3.72
C ARG A 112 -1.65 -26.26 -3.56
N LYS A 113 -2.49 -26.30 -2.52
CA LYS A 113 -3.44 -27.39 -2.33
C LYS A 113 -4.39 -27.52 -3.51
N ALA A 114 -4.96 -26.40 -3.97
CA ALA A 114 -5.84 -26.39 -5.13
C ALA A 114 -5.13 -26.89 -6.40
N ALA A 115 -3.88 -26.47 -6.63
CA ALA A 115 -3.08 -26.90 -7.77
C ALA A 115 -2.76 -28.42 -7.72
N HIS A 116 -2.42 -28.93 -6.53
CA HIS A 116 -2.22 -30.37 -6.31
C HIS A 116 -3.47 -31.18 -6.62
N ASP A 117 -4.61 -30.77 -6.06
CA ASP A 117 -5.88 -31.47 -6.22
C ASP A 117 -6.34 -31.48 -7.69
N ASP A 118 -6.15 -30.36 -8.41
CA ASP A 118 -6.41 -30.25 -9.85
C ASP A 118 -5.50 -31.18 -10.68
N ALA A 119 -4.19 -31.19 -10.41
CA ALA A 119 -3.25 -32.06 -11.10
C ALA A 119 -3.57 -33.55 -10.87
N HIS A 120 -3.89 -33.94 -9.64
CA HIS A 120 -4.30 -35.31 -9.33
C HIS A 120 -5.62 -35.69 -10.02
N ALA A 121 -6.63 -34.81 -9.99
CA ALA A 121 -7.92 -35.06 -10.64
C ALA A 121 -7.77 -35.25 -12.16
N LYS A 122 -6.96 -34.39 -12.81
CA LYS A 122 -6.65 -34.52 -14.24
C LYS A 122 -5.90 -35.82 -14.56
N ALA A 123 -4.89 -36.17 -13.77
CA ALA A 123 -4.15 -37.41 -13.96
C ALA A 123 -5.05 -38.65 -13.80
N ALA A 124 -5.91 -38.66 -12.77
CA ALA A 124 -6.88 -39.74 -12.56
C ALA A 124 -7.93 -39.83 -13.67
N GLN A 125 -8.33 -38.69 -14.26
CA GLN A 125 -9.22 -38.68 -15.42
C GLN A 125 -8.53 -39.27 -16.65
N TYR A 126 -7.30 -38.86 -16.97
CA TYR A 126 -6.57 -39.40 -18.12
C TYR A 126 -6.25 -40.89 -17.96
N ALA A 127 -5.85 -41.35 -16.78
CA ALA A 127 -5.63 -42.77 -16.53
C ALA A 127 -6.88 -43.60 -16.85
N ARG A 128 -8.05 -43.19 -16.35
CA ARG A 128 -9.33 -43.88 -16.63
C ARG A 128 -9.68 -43.90 -18.12
N LEU A 129 -9.49 -42.77 -18.82
CA LEU A 129 -9.74 -42.69 -20.26
C LEU A 129 -8.81 -43.60 -21.08
N SER A 130 -7.61 -43.88 -20.56
CA SER A 130 -6.66 -44.82 -21.15
C SER A 130 -6.85 -46.27 -20.70
N GLY A 131 -7.90 -46.58 -19.91
CA GLY A 131 -8.12 -47.93 -19.36
C GLY A 131 -7.11 -48.34 -18.28
N LEU A 132 -6.41 -47.37 -17.69
CA LEU A 132 -5.40 -47.56 -16.65
C LEU A 132 -5.88 -47.00 -15.30
N HIS A 133 -5.15 -47.33 -14.24
CA HIS A 133 -5.32 -46.75 -12.90
C HIS A 133 -4.20 -45.76 -12.62
N LEU A 134 -4.50 -44.70 -11.86
CA LEU A 134 -3.48 -43.73 -11.46
C LEU A 134 -2.50 -44.38 -10.47
N GLY A 135 -1.20 -44.28 -10.78
CA GLY A 135 -0.11 -44.82 -9.98
C GLY A 135 0.24 -43.97 -8.75
N ARG A 136 1.35 -44.34 -8.10
CA ARG A 136 1.91 -43.56 -6.99
C ARG A 136 2.66 -42.36 -7.54
N LEU A 137 2.54 -41.22 -6.88
CA LEU A 137 3.33 -40.03 -7.21
C LEU A 137 4.83 -40.36 -7.24
N VAL A 138 5.46 -40.15 -8.40
CA VAL A 138 6.89 -40.36 -8.67
C VAL A 138 7.66 -39.07 -8.49
N SER A 139 7.12 -37.96 -8.99
CA SER A 139 7.72 -36.64 -8.81
C SER A 139 6.68 -35.54 -8.76
N LEU A 140 6.98 -34.49 -8.01
CA LEU A 140 6.19 -33.27 -7.94
C LEU A 140 7.16 -32.09 -8.03
N SER A 141 6.92 -31.21 -8.99
CA SER A 141 7.69 -29.98 -9.18
C SER A 141 6.74 -28.78 -9.11
N GLU A 142 7.11 -27.78 -8.31
CA GLU A 142 6.43 -26.50 -8.25
C GLU A 142 7.09 -25.56 -9.26
N GLY A 143 6.33 -25.11 -10.26
CA GLY A 143 6.87 -24.24 -11.30
C GLY A 143 7.03 -22.79 -10.82
N GLY A 144 5.93 -22.19 -10.37
CA GLY A 144 5.94 -20.81 -9.88
C GLY A 144 4.74 -20.50 -8.99
N THR A 145 4.99 -19.67 -7.98
CA THR A 145 3.93 -19.00 -7.22
C THR A 145 3.84 -17.55 -7.68
N GLY A 146 2.62 -17.08 -7.92
CA GLY A 146 2.37 -15.74 -8.42
C GLY A 146 1.23 -15.08 -7.68
N TYR A 147 1.24 -13.76 -7.69
CA TYR A 147 0.11 -12.94 -7.30
C TYR A 147 -0.35 -12.19 -8.52
N LEU A 148 -1.61 -12.39 -8.91
CA LEU A 148 -2.29 -11.47 -9.80
C LEU A 148 -2.86 -10.38 -8.92
N ALA A 149 -2.09 -9.30 -8.75
CA ALA A 149 -2.64 -8.05 -8.26
C ALA A 149 -3.52 -7.46 -9.36
N PRO A 150 -4.64 -6.78 -9.02
CA PRO A 150 -5.33 -5.92 -9.97
C PRO A 150 -4.31 -5.00 -10.65
N ALA A 151 -4.44 -4.81 -11.96
CA ALA A 151 -3.67 -3.79 -12.64
C ALA A 151 -3.88 -2.48 -11.88
N ALA A 152 -2.80 -1.87 -11.38
CA ALA A 152 -2.90 -0.57 -10.75
C ALA A 152 -3.67 0.35 -11.71
N PRO A 153 -4.70 1.06 -11.25
CA PRO A 153 -5.32 2.06 -12.11
C PRO A 153 -4.20 2.95 -12.60
N VAL A 154 -4.05 3.04 -13.92
CA VAL A 154 -3.12 3.96 -14.57
C VAL A 154 -3.36 5.29 -13.88
N ALA A 155 -2.32 5.88 -13.29
CA ALA A 155 -2.43 7.09 -12.49
C ALA A 155 -2.99 8.22 -13.37
N ALA A 156 -4.32 8.30 -13.46
CA ALA A 156 -5.02 9.48 -13.89
C ALA A 156 -4.61 10.52 -12.85
N HIS A 157 -3.89 11.54 -13.32
CA HIS A 157 -3.39 12.61 -12.49
C HIS A 157 -4.54 13.12 -11.63
N ALA A 158 -4.45 12.90 -10.31
CA ALA A 158 -5.48 13.36 -9.40
C ALA A 158 -5.59 14.88 -9.55
N PRO A 159 -6.78 15.45 -9.82
CA PRO A 159 -6.95 16.88 -9.82
C PRO A 159 -6.57 17.44 -8.44
N ALA A 160 -6.00 18.64 -8.42
CA ALA A 160 -5.63 19.34 -7.20
C ALA A 160 -6.88 19.63 -6.35
N GLY A 161 -7.25 18.71 -5.47
CA GLY A 161 -8.42 18.82 -4.62
C GLY A 161 -8.81 17.48 -3.97
N GLY A 162 -8.19 17.19 -2.82
CA GLY A 162 -8.69 16.36 -1.70
C GLY A 162 -9.35 14.99 -1.98
N PHE A 163 -8.76 13.93 -1.41
CA PHE A 163 -9.38 12.60 -1.27
C PHE A 163 -10.48 12.54 -0.17
N VAL A 164 -11.35 13.54 -0.09
CA VAL A 164 -12.42 13.53 0.93
C VAL A 164 -13.55 12.62 0.44
N GLY A 165 -13.73 11.48 1.10
CA GLY A 165 -14.89 10.59 0.90
C GLY A 165 -14.89 9.72 -0.36
N ALA A 166 -13.77 9.59 -1.08
CA ALA A 166 -13.70 8.69 -2.23
C ALA A 166 -13.77 7.21 -1.77
N PRO A 167 -14.75 6.42 -2.24
CA PRO A 167 -14.86 5.01 -1.87
C PRO A 167 -13.65 4.23 -2.38
N VAL A 168 -12.96 3.60 -1.45
CA VAL A 168 -11.76 2.79 -1.71
C VAL A 168 -12.22 1.36 -2.02
N ALA A 169 -12.18 0.95 -3.28
CA ALA A 169 -12.53 -0.39 -3.72
C ALA A 169 -11.27 -1.27 -3.84
N PRO A 170 -11.09 -2.29 -2.98
CA PRO A 170 -9.83 -3.05 -2.90
C PRO A 170 -9.52 -3.97 -4.10
N GLY A 171 -10.51 -4.22 -4.98
CA GLY A 171 -10.39 -5.24 -6.01
C GLY A 171 -10.25 -6.66 -5.43
N GLU A 172 -10.19 -7.67 -6.30
CA GLU A 172 -9.89 -9.05 -5.90
C GLU A 172 -8.40 -9.35 -6.13
N ILE A 173 -7.73 -9.95 -5.15
CA ILE A 173 -6.37 -10.47 -5.29
C ILE A 173 -6.41 -11.98 -5.38
N LYS A 174 -5.84 -12.54 -6.45
CA LYS A 174 -5.80 -13.99 -6.68
C LYS A 174 -4.36 -14.51 -6.53
N ALA A 175 -4.18 -15.45 -5.62
CA ALA A 175 -2.95 -16.23 -5.51
C ALA A 175 -3.02 -17.42 -6.48
N THR A 176 -1.96 -17.63 -7.26
CA THR A 176 -1.85 -18.75 -8.19
C THR A 176 -0.64 -19.61 -7.86
N ALA A 177 -0.79 -20.91 -8.07
CA ALA A 177 0.30 -21.88 -7.97
C ALA A 177 0.19 -22.86 -9.14
N THR A 178 1.32 -23.20 -9.73
CA THR A 178 1.40 -24.21 -10.79
C THR A 178 2.25 -25.38 -10.31
N VAL A 179 1.69 -26.58 -10.37
CA VAL A 179 2.41 -27.82 -10.05
C VAL A 179 2.40 -28.75 -11.24
N THR A 180 3.53 -29.43 -11.42
CA THR A 180 3.68 -30.53 -12.38
C THR A 180 3.90 -31.80 -11.59
N ALA A 181 3.00 -32.77 -11.75
CA ALA A 181 3.04 -34.05 -11.06
C ALA A 181 3.20 -35.20 -12.06
N VAL A 182 4.04 -36.18 -11.72
CA VAL A 182 4.22 -37.43 -12.46
C VAL A 182 3.83 -38.59 -11.55
N TYR A 183 2.98 -39.49 -12.05
CA TYR A 183 2.39 -40.63 -11.35
C TYR A 183 2.72 -41.95 -12.06
#